data_AF-A0A7J0A5T7-F1
#
_entry.id   AF-A0A7J0A5T7-F1
#
_cell.length_a   1.000
_cell.length_b   1.000
_cell.length_c   1.000
_cell.angle_alpha   90.00
_cell.angle_beta   90.00
_cell.angle_gamma   90.00
#
_symmetry.space_group_name_H-M   'P 1'
#
loop_
_entity.id
_entity.type
_entity.pdbx_description
1 polymer ?
#
loop_
_entity_poly.entity_id
_entity_poly.type
_entity_poly.pdbx_seq_one_letter_code
_entity_poly.pdbx_strand_id
1 'polypeptide(L)'
;MNRKEEIKRLPFVVSAYKQIYRSESCCGICNLPWSVCGHEHIDITDKYGVFYVCPYCWENNDLQTILKATTQGYLSQFHSCSTDEDKAHFLEEHKLVDILMKTEQKYISTHSEKQEK
;
A
#
# COMPACT_ATOMS: atom_id res chain seq x y z
N MET A 1 19.32 2.42 -9.53
CA MET A 1 18.45 1.22 -9.56
C MET A 1 19.08 0.11 -8.73
N ASN A 2 18.36 -0.42 -7.73
CA ASN A 2 18.87 -1.45 -6.82
C ASN A 2 18.50 -2.85 -7.35
N ARG A 3 19.43 -3.51 -8.05
CA ARG A 3 19.23 -4.84 -8.67
C ARG A 3 18.69 -5.90 -7.71
N LYS A 4 18.99 -5.81 -6.41
CA LYS A 4 18.44 -6.76 -5.40
C LYS A 4 16.92 -6.62 -5.26
N GLU A 5 16.42 -5.38 -5.29
CA GLU A 5 14.98 -5.11 -5.19
C GLU A 5 14.22 -5.63 -6.42
N GLU A 6 14.81 -5.53 -7.61
CA GLU A 6 14.22 -6.09 -8.84
C GLU A 6 14.12 -7.62 -8.76
N ILE A 7 15.19 -8.29 -8.31
CA ILE A 7 15.21 -9.76 -8.17
C ILE A 7 14.12 -10.24 -7.21
N LYS A 8 13.92 -9.56 -6.07
CA LYS A 8 12.84 -9.90 -5.12
C LYS A 8 11.46 -9.90 -5.78
N ARG A 9 11.25 -9.07 -6.80
CA ARG A 9 9.96 -8.87 -7.48
C ARG A 9 9.76 -9.79 -8.69
N LEU A 10 10.71 -10.67 -8.99
CA LEU A 10 10.50 -11.73 -9.96
C LEU A 10 9.38 -12.67 -9.48
N PRO A 11 8.43 -13.09 -10.35
CA PRO A 11 7.24 -13.84 -9.93
C PRO A 11 7.52 -15.09 -9.08
N PHE A 12 8.57 -15.85 -9.43
CA PHE A 12 8.94 -17.05 -8.68
C PHE A 12 9.52 -16.73 -7.29
N VAL A 13 10.22 -15.60 -7.15
CA VAL A 13 10.78 -15.14 -5.88
C VAL A 13 9.66 -14.63 -4.96
N VAL A 14 8.72 -13.85 -5.50
CA VAL A 14 7.53 -13.42 -4.78
C VAL A 14 6.73 -14.62 -4.27
N SER A 15 6.55 -15.63 -5.12
CA SER A 15 5.86 -16.87 -4.74
C SER A 15 6.56 -17.61 -3.61
N ALA A 16 7.90 -17.69 -3.64
CA ALA A 16 8.69 -18.27 -2.55
C ALA A 16 8.52 -17.49 -1.24
N TYR A 17 8.58 -16.15 -1.28
CA TYR A 17 8.36 -15.32 -0.09
C TYR A 17 6.95 -15.50 0.49
N LYS A 18 5.91 -15.56 -0.35
CA LYS A 18 4.54 -15.85 0.11
C LYS A 18 4.40 -17.21 0.80
N GLN A 19 5.20 -18.20 0.41
CA GLN A 19 5.22 -19.50 1.10
C GLN A 19 5.92 -19.46 2.45
N ILE A 20 6.90 -18.58 2.63
CA ILE A 20 7.64 -18.37 3.89
C ILE A 20 6.80 -17.53 4.86
N TYR A 21 6.17 -16.44 4.38
CA TYR A 21 5.40 -15.48 5.16
C TYR A 21 3.88 -15.61 4.89
N ARG A 22 3.32 -16.80 5.10
CA ARG A 22 1.95 -17.14 4.64
C ARG A 22 0.83 -16.31 5.26
N SER A 23 1.00 -15.87 6.50
CA SER A 23 0.00 -15.10 7.26
C SER A 23 0.16 -13.59 7.10
N GLU A 24 1.17 -13.14 6.36
CA GLU A 24 1.49 -11.73 6.27
C GLU A 24 0.78 -11.07 5.09
N SER A 25 0.21 -9.90 5.36
CA SER A 25 -0.28 -9.01 4.31
C SER A 25 0.86 -8.58 3.38
N CYS A 26 0.51 -8.21 2.15
CA CYS A 26 1.48 -7.96 1.09
C CYS A 26 1.28 -6.59 0.46
N CYS A 27 2.31 -6.08 -0.20
CA CYS A 27 2.21 -4.92 -1.08
C CYS A 27 1.16 -5.15 -2.17
N GLY A 28 0.24 -4.19 -2.31
CA GLY A 28 -0.86 -4.24 -3.30
C GLY A 28 -0.40 -4.21 -4.76
N ILE A 29 0.89 -3.97 -5.02
CA ILE A 29 1.46 -3.96 -6.38
C ILE A 29 2.38 -5.17 -6.58
N CYS A 30 3.51 -5.24 -5.87
CA CYS A 30 4.51 -6.29 -6.10
C CYS A 30 4.20 -7.61 -5.38
N ASN A 31 3.16 -7.67 -4.55
CA ASN A 31 2.77 -8.87 -3.80
C ASN A 31 3.83 -9.42 -2.84
N LEU A 32 4.88 -8.66 -2.54
CA LEU A 32 5.85 -9.05 -1.51
C LEU A 32 5.27 -8.84 -0.11
N PRO A 33 5.55 -9.76 0.84
CA PRO A 33 5.20 -9.57 2.25
C PRO A 33 5.86 -8.30 2.82
N TRP A 34 5.20 -7.67 3.78
CA TRP A 34 5.70 -6.43 4.38
C TRP A 34 7.09 -6.57 5.03
N SER A 35 7.39 -7.73 5.63
CA SER A 35 8.70 -8.05 6.22
C SER A 35 9.83 -8.07 5.18
N VAL A 36 9.51 -8.22 3.89
CA VAL A 36 10.50 -8.30 2.80
C VAL A 36 10.71 -6.97 2.11
N CYS A 37 9.65 -6.19 1.95
CA CYS A 37 9.63 -4.96 1.14
C CYS A 37 9.40 -3.68 1.94
N GLY A 38 9.06 -3.77 3.22
CA GLY A 38 8.63 -2.64 4.05
C GLY A 38 7.29 -2.07 3.58
N HIS A 39 6.85 -1.00 4.23
CA HIS A 39 5.59 -0.33 3.94
C HIS A 39 5.78 1.18 3.85
N GLU A 40 5.17 1.80 2.85
CA GLU A 40 5.04 3.25 2.77
C GLU A 40 3.85 3.68 3.63
N HIS A 41 4.11 4.45 4.68
CA HIS A 41 3.07 4.89 5.63
C HIS A 41 2.40 6.16 5.14
N ILE A 42 1.08 6.24 5.12
CA ILE A 42 0.33 7.42 4.71
C ILE A 42 -0.47 7.90 5.91
N ASP A 43 -0.07 9.04 6.46
CA ASP A 43 -0.77 9.66 7.58
C ASP A 43 -2.10 10.23 7.10
N ILE A 44 -3.20 9.75 7.69
CA ILE A 44 -4.55 10.23 7.40
C ILE A 44 -4.93 11.32 8.41
N THR A 45 -4.64 11.06 9.68
CA THR A 45 -4.72 12.01 10.80
C THR A 45 -3.47 11.87 11.68
N ASP A 46 -3.33 12.73 12.70
CA ASP A 46 -2.21 12.65 13.65
C ASP A 46 -2.17 11.34 14.47
N LYS A 47 -3.26 10.55 14.46
CA LYS A 47 -3.38 9.30 15.23
C LYS A 47 -3.59 8.07 14.36
N TYR A 48 -3.83 8.24 13.07
CA TYR A 48 -4.20 7.15 12.17
C TYR A 48 -3.51 7.30 10.81
N GLY A 49 -2.95 6.19 10.32
CA GLY A 49 -2.37 6.09 9.01
C GLY A 49 -2.64 4.73 8.38
N VAL A 50 -2.37 4.64 7.09
CA VAL A 50 -2.56 3.42 6.29
C VAL A 50 -1.29 3.05 5.55
N PHE A 51 -1.21 1.79 5.13
CA PHE A 51 -0.16 1.32 4.24
C PHE A 51 -0.70 0.27 3.27
N TYR A 52 -0.55 0.54 1.97
CA TYR A 52 -1.03 -0.35 0.89
C TYR A 52 0.03 -0.65 -0.16
N VAL A 53 1.15 0.06 -0.13
CA VAL A 53 2.26 -0.06 -1.10
C VAL A 53 3.61 0.00 -0.37
N CYS A 54 4.63 -0.66 -0.93
CA CYS A 54 5.99 -0.58 -0.40
C CYS A 54 6.76 0.60 -1.00
N PRO A 55 7.85 1.10 -0.35
CA PRO A 55 8.60 2.25 -0.83
C PRO A 55 9.11 2.12 -2.27
N TYR A 56 9.61 0.94 -2.66
CA TYR A 56 10.01 0.71 -4.05
C TYR A 56 8.85 0.89 -5.03
N CYS A 57 7.68 0.34 -4.71
CA CYS A 57 6.52 0.46 -5.60
C CYS A 57 6.00 1.89 -5.63
N TRP A 58 6.05 2.60 -4.50
CA TRP A 58 5.75 4.03 -4.40
C TRP A 58 6.59 4.85 -5.38
N GLU A 59 7.90 4.63 -5.40
CA GLU A 59 8.83 5.42 -6.24
C GLU A 59 8.81 5.06 -7.73
N ASN A 60 8.32 3.88 -8.09
CA ASN A 60 8.48 3.32 -9.44
C ASN A 60 7.14 3.11 -10.18
N ASN A 61 6.02 3.62 -9.65
CA ASN A 61 4.71 3.52 -10.29
C ASN A 61 4.04 4.89 -10.31
N ASP A 62 3.19 5.11 -11.31
CA ASP A 62 2.39 6.33 -11.40
C ASP A 62 1.31 6.43 -10.31
N LEU A 63 0.81 7.65 -10.11
CA LEU A 63 -0.23 7.96 -9.14
C LEU A 63 -1.48 7.08 -9.31
N GLN A 64 -1.89 6.80 -10.54
CA GLN A 64 -3.09 6.00 -10.81
C GLN A 64 -2.93 4.56 -10.30
N THR A 65 -1.75 3.98 -10.49
CA THR A 65 -1.40 2.65 -9.99
C THR A 65 -1.38 2.61 -8.47
N ILE A 66 -0.84 3.66 -7.82
CA ILE A 66 -0.83 3.80 -6.36
C ILE A 66 -2.26 3.92 -5.80
N LEU A 67 -3.10 4.77 -6.39
CA LEU A 67 -4.49 4.95 -5.95
C LEU A 67 -5.33 3.68 -6.16
N LYS A 68 -5.09 2.95 -7.25
CA LYS A 68 -5.73 1.66 -7.50
C LYS A 68 -5.35 0.63 -6.43
N ALA A 69 -4.06 0.48 -6.12
CA ALA A 69 -3.59 -0.43 -5.08
C ALA A 69 -4.16 -0.05 -3.70
N THR A 70 -4.22 1.25 -3.40
CA THR A 70 -4.83 1.81 -2.18
C THR A 70 -6.31 1.44 -2.08
N THR A 71 -7.07 1.65 -3.15
CA THR A 71 -8.51 1.31 -3.19
C THR A 71 -8.74 -0.19 -3.00
N GLN A 72 -7.94 -1.04 -3.65
CA GLN A 72 -8.05 -2.49 -3.52
C GLN A 72 -7.69 -2.97 -2.10
N GLY A 73 -6.66 -2.38 -1.50
CA GLY A 73 -6.28 -2.66 -0.11
C GLY A 73 -7.38 -2.26 0.87
N TYR A 74 -7.94 -1.07 0.70
CA TYR A 74 -9.10 -0.59 1.48
C TYR A 74 -10.29 -1.54 1.38
N LEU A 75 -10.68 -1.93 0.16
CA LEU A 75 -11.78 -2.87 -0.06
C LEU A 75 -11.50 -4.23 0.58
N SER A 76 -10.26 -4.71 0.53
CA SER A 76 -9.88 -5.99 1.16
C SER A 76 -10.04 -5.94 2.69
N GLN A 77 -9.68 -4.82 3.32
CA GLN A 77 -9.90 -4.61 4.76
C GLN A 77 -11.39 -4.54 5.08
N PHE A 78 -12.16 -3.79 4.31
CA PHE A 78 -13.62 -3.73 4.45
C PHE A 78 -14.28 -5.11 4.32
N HIS A 79 -13.83 -5.92 3.35
CA HIS A 79 -14.35 -7.28 3.16
C HIS A 79 -13.89 -8.28 4.22
N SER A 80 -12.84 -7.97 4.98
CA SER A 80 -12.41 -8.79 6.12
C SER A 80 -13.22 -8.55 7.40
N CYS A 81 -14.01 -7.47 7.47
CA CYS A 81 -14.95 -7.22 8.55
C CYS A 81 -15.99 -8.35 8.63
N SER A 82 -16.20 -8.90 9.84
CA SER A 82 -17.01 -10.10 10.03
C SER A 82 -18.50 -9.81 10.12
N THR A 83 -18.88 -8.63 10.62
CA THR A 83 -20.27 -8.23 10.82
C THR A 83 -20.60 -6.94 10.07
N ASP A 84 -21.89 -6.67 9.88
CA ASP A 84 -22.33 -5.41 9.28
C ASP A 84 -22.14 -4.21 10.20
N GLU A 85 -22.10 -4.43 11.53
CA GLU A 85 -21.73 -3.42 12.52
C GLU A 85 -20.25 -3.03 12.37
N ASP A 86 -19.34 -4.02 12.24
CA ASP A 86 -17.91 -3.77 11.99
C ASP A 86 -17.70 -3.00 10.69
N LYS A 87 -18.46 -3.34 9.64
CA LYS A 87 -18.41 -2.63 8.35
C LYS A 87 -18.88 -1.19 8.48
N ALA A 88 -19.97 -0.95 9.21
CA ALA A 88 -20.48 0.40 9.45
C ALA A 88 -19.46 1.25 10.20
N HIS A 89 -18.87 0.69 11.26
CA HIS A 89 -17.81 1.36 12.02
C HIS A 89 -16.57 1.63 11.16
N PHE A 90 -16.15 0.67 10.33
CA PHE A 90 -15.04 0.84 9.40
C PHE A 90 -15.28 2.00 8.43
N LEU A 91 -16.48 2.11 7.84
CA LEU A 91 -16.82 3.20 6.92
C LEU A 91 -16.89 4.57 7.60
N GLU A 92 -17.25 4.61 8.88
CA GLU A 92 -17.29 5.84 9.68
C GLU A 92 -15.88 6.36 9.99
N GLU A 93 -15.00 5.47 10.48
CA GLU A 93 -13.64 5.78 10.92
C GLU A 93 -12.64 5.91 9.76
N HIS A 94 -12.86 5.20 8.66
CA HIS A 94 -11.89 5.08 7.57
C HIS A 94 -12.51 5.51 6.25
N LYS A 95 -12.75 6.81 6.08
CA LYS A 95 -13.33 7.34 4.84
C LYS A 95 -12.37 7.16 3.67
N LEU A 96 -12.79 6.40 2.66
CA LEU A 96 -11.99 6.15 1.45
C LEU A 96 -11.56 7.45 0.76
N VAL A 97 -12.42 8.46 0.70
CA VAL A 97 -12.10 9.75 0.07
C VAL A 97 -10.91 10.43 0.77
N ASP A 98 -10.88 10.43 2.11
CA ASP A 98 -9.80 11.04 2.89
C ASP A 98 -8.48 10.28 2.66
N ILE A 99 -8.56 8.94 2.63
CA ILE A 99 -7.42 8.08 2.33
C ILE A 99 -6.84 8.37 0.94
N LEU A 100 -7.69 8.45 -0.09
CA LEU A 100 -7.25 8.71 -1.46
C LEU A 100 -6.65 10.11 -1.60
N MET A 101 -7.29 11.13 -1.02
CA MET A 101 -6.78 12.50 -1.05
C MET A 101 -5.42 12.63 -0.36
N LYS A 102 -5.26 12.01 0.81
CA LYS A 102 -3.97 12.02 1.55
C LYS A 102 -2.88 11.25 0.82
N THR A 103 -3.25 10.14 0.18
CA THR A 103 -2.35 9.37 -0.69
C THR A 103 -1.87 10.21 -1.86
N GLU A 104 -2.78 10.88 -2.57
CA GLU A 104 -2.45 11.78 -3.68
C GLU A 104 -1.57 12.94 -3.24
N GLN A 105 -1.92 13.63 -2.14
CA GLN A 105 -1.13 14.74 -1.60
C GLN A 105 0.30 14.32 -1.28
N LYS A 106 0.48 13.19 -0.60
CA LYS A 106 1.81 12.65 -0.29
C LYS A 106 2.56 12.22 -1.55
N TYR A 107 1.88 11.63 -2.52
CA TYR A 107 2.50 11.22 -3.77
C TYR A 107 3.04 12.45 -4.53
N ILE A 108 2.21 13.48 -4.68
CA ILE A 108 2.61 14.73 -5.34
C ILE A 108 3.79 15.36 -4.61
N SER A 109 3.75 15.52 -3.29
CA SER A 109 4.87 16.14 -2.56
C SER A 109 6.19 15.38 -2.73
N THR A 110 6.16 14.05 -2.62
CA THR A 110 7.37 13.22 -2.70
C THR A 110 7.91 13.01 -4.11
N HIS A 111 7.12 13.28 -5.16
CA HIS A 111 7.52 13.10 -6.56
C HIS A 111 7.71 14.42 -7.32
N SER A 112 7.06 15.51 -6.91
CA SER A 112 7.34 16.86 -7.44
C SER A 112 8.72 17.35 -7.01
N GLU A 113 9.13 17.09 -5.77
CA GLU A 113 10.48 17.41 -5.28
C GLU A 113 11.60 16.66 -6.03
N LYS A 114 11.28 15.55 -6.71
CA LYS A 114 12.24 14.77 -7.51
C LYS A 114 12.40 15.30 -8.94
N GLN A 115 11.51 16.16 -9.43
CA GLN A 115 11.63 16.75 -10.77
C GLN A 115 12.49 18.03 -10.78
N GLU A 116 12.75 18.63 -9.61
CA GLU A 116 13.55 19.85 -9.46
C GLU A 116 15.03 19.61 -9.12
N LYS A 117 15.48 18.34 -9.12
CA LYS A 117 16.89 17.93 -8.91
C LYS A 117 17.41 17.12 -10.10
#